data_AF-A0AAE6WKM0-F1
#
_entry.id   AF-A0AAE6WKM0-F1
#
_cell.length_a   1.000
_cell.length_b   1.000
_cell.length_c   1.000
_cell.angle_alpha   90.00
_cell.angle_beta   90.00
_cell.angle_gamma   90.00
#
_symmetry.space_group_name_H-M   'P 1'
#
loop_
_entity.id
_entity.type
_entity.pdbx_description
1 polymer ?
#
loop_
_entity_poly.entity_id
_entity_poly.type
_entity_poly.pdbx_seq_one_letter_code
_entity_poly.pdbx_strand_id
1 'polypeptide(L)'
;MNKLQEKSADLLDKDLRQSPLKIYSIFQLYDIYTDGAFQTVLKGTRVPNDSIVYNFFNNIFDVAALYTRDFSYLEDDIDELEEKRARAIKETGRNITNGDISYWLYGSLPNIKRSFLVLSKTTCSIADILDFKLIPTMHFSTITNQYIYYRQMLYAIMRALAHDGLNILTQEELAEKTKIDLEYIKHPENLCRNKDLFFESLNKITAEIVPYDQRIISSKRRRG
;
A
#
# COMPACT_ATOMS: atom_id res chain seq x y z
N MET A 1 -11.87 -20.59 1.30
CA MET A 1 -10.97 -19.60 1.90
C MET A 1 -11.68 -18.96 3.09
N ASN A 2 -10.97 -18.43 4.08
CA ASN A 2 -11.59 -17.54 5.06
C ASN A 2 -11.71 -16.11 4.48
N LYS A 3 -12.57 -15.26 5.04
CA LYS A 3 -12.84 -13.91 4.51
C LYS A 3 -11.58 -13.04 4.39
N LEU A 4 -10.61 -13.21 5.30
CA LEU A 4 -9.34 -12.47 5.25
C LEU A 4 -8.44 -12.93 4.09
N GLN A 5 -8.47 -14.21 3.75
CA GLN A 5 -7.81 -14.73 2.54
C GLN A 5 -8.43 -14.16 1.28
N GLU A 6 -9.77 -14.08 1.23
CA GLU A 6 -10.50 -13.51 0.09
C GLU A 6 -10.13 -12.05 -0.11
N LYS A 7 -10.12 -11.26 0.97
CA LYS A 7 -9.70 -9.86 0.91
C LYS A 7 -8.23 -9.71 0.53
N SER A 8 -7.35 -10.54 1.09
CA SER A 8 -5.93 -10.48 0.74
C SER A 8 -5.69 -10.89 -0.71
N ALA A 9 -6.45 -11.84 -1.25
CA ALA A 9 -6.40 -12.23 -2.65
C ALA A 9 -6.94 -11.10 -3.54
N ASP A 10 -8.10 -10.53 -3.23
CA ASP A 10 -8.68 -9.40 -3.98
C ASP A 10 -7.73 -8.19 -4.07
N LEU A 11 -7.02 -7.87 -2.99
CA LEU A 11 -6.00 -6.82 -3.03
C LEU A 11 -4.79 -7.19 -3.90
N LEU A 12 -4.39 -8.46 -3.91
CA LEU A 12 -3.29 -8.95 -4.73
C LEU A 12 -3.66 -8.97 -6.22
N ASP A 13 -4.88 -9.42 -6.55
CA ASP A 13 -5.42 -9.45 -7.91
C ASP A 13 -5.50 -8.02 -8.49
N LYS A 14 -5.86 -7.03 -7.65
CA LYS A 14 -5.83 -5.61 -8.03
C LYS A 14 -4.42 -5.07 -8.17
N ASP A 15 -3.51 -5.41 -7.25
CA ASP A 15 -2.15 -4.90 -7.25
C ASP A 15 -1.19 -5.91 -6.61
N LEU A 16 -0.37 -6.57 -7.42
CA LEU A 16 0.58 -7.60 -7.00
C LEU A 16 1.61 -7.13 -5.95
N ARG A 17 1.71 -5.81 -5.71
CA ARG A 17 2.56 -5.25 -4.64
C ARG A 17 1.91 -5.31 -3.26
N GLN A 18 0.60 -5.54 -3.18
CA GLN A 18 -0.15 -5.56 -1.92
C GLN A 18 0.10 -6.87 -1.19
N SER A 19 1.29 -6.99 -0.61
CA SER A 19 1.62 -8.13 0.24
C SER A 19 1.07 -7.94 1.66
N PRO A 20 0.78 -9.05 2.36
CA PRO A 20 0.54 -9.01 3.80
C PRO A 20 1.59 -8.21 4.59
N LEU A 21 2.87 -8.31 4.22
CA LEU A 21 3.95 -7.57 4.89
C LEU A 21 3.82 -6.05 4.69
N LYS A 22 3.40 -5.60 3.50
CA LYS A 22 3.16 -4.19 3.22
C LYS A 22 2.00 -3.66 4.06
N ILE A 23 0.89 -4.40 4.14
CA ILE A 23 -0.25 -4.06 5.01
C ILE A 23 0.21 -4.02 6.47
N TYR A 24 0.94 -5.05 6.91
CA TYR A 24 1.49 -5.13 8.26
C TYR A 24 2.36 -3.92 8.62
N SER A 25 3.17 -3.42 7.67
CA SER A 25 3.99 -2.23 7.84
C SER A 25 3.19 -0.92 7.84
N ILE A 26 2.26 -0.74 6.89
CA ILE A 26 1.46 0.50 6.76
C ILE A 26 0.66 0.74 8.04
N PHE A 27 0.01 -0.32 8.53
CA PHE A 27 -0.84 -0.26 9.71
C PHE A 27 -0.07 -0.52 11.01
N GLN A 28 1.26 -0.64 10.97
CA GLN A 28 2.09 -0.81 12.18
C GLN A 28 1.61 -1.95 13.09
N LEU A 29 1.22 -3.08 12.49
CA LEU A 29 0.57 -4.18 13.21
C LEU A 29 1.49 -4.90 14.19
N TYR A 30 2.79 -4.59 14.17
CA TYR A 30 3.81 -5.13 15.09
C TYR A 30 3.53 -4.84 16.56
N ASP A 31 2.82 -3.75 16.86
CA ASP A 31 2.41 -3.42 18.22
C ASP A 31 1.39 -4.43 18.77
N ILE A 32 0.63 -5.07 17.88
CA ILE A 32 -0.48 -5.96 18.22
C ILE A 32 -0.09 -7.43 18.05
N TYR A 33 0.42 -7.79 16.88
CA TYR A 33 0.72 -9.17 16.48
C TYR A 33 2.14 -9.26 15.92
N THR A 34 2.81 -10.40 16.08
CA THR A 34 4.02 -10.66 15.30
C THR A 34 3.63 -10.96 13.85
N ASP A 35 4.51 -10.65 12.89
CA ASP A 35 4.27 -10.93 11.47
C ASP A 35 3.94 -12.41 11.26
N GLY A 36 4.72 -13.33 11.84
CA GLY A 36 4.43 -14.76 11.78
C GLY A 36 3.03 -15.14 12.29
N ALA A 37 2.56 -14.53 13.37
CA ALA A 37 1.21 -14.78 13.88
C ALA A 37 0.13 -14.19 12.97
N PHE A 38 0.34 -12.99 12.42
CA PHE A 38 -0.53 -12.41 11.40
C PHE A 38 -0.64 -13.29 10.16
N GLN A 39 0.49 -13.79 9.65
CA GLN A 39 0.53 -14.73 8.52
C GLN A 39 -0.23 -16.02 8.79
N THR A 40 -0.16 -16.58 10.00
CA THR A 40 -0.95 -17.79 10.35
C THR A 40 -2.46 -17.54 10.40
N VAL A 41 -2.88 -16.34 10.82
CA VAL A 41 -4.30 -15.94 10.81
C VAL A 41 -4.77 -15.77 9.37
N LEU A 42 -4.00 -15.07 8.53
CA LEU A 42 -4.28 -14.95 7.11
C LEU A 42 -4.35 -16.31 6.43
N LYS A 43 -3.42 -17.23 6.70
CA LYS A 43 -3.44 -18.58 6.10
C LYS A 43 -4.57 -19.47 6.62
N GLY A 44 -5.36 -19.01 7.60
CA GLY A 44 -6.41 -19.80 8.22
C GLY A 44 -5.89 -21.00 9.02
N THR A 45 -4.56 -21.13 9.16
CA THR A 45 -3.92 -22.18 9.96
C THR A 45 -4.03 -21.90 11.46
N ARG A 46 -4.40 -20.66 11.81
CA ARG A 46 -4.81 -20.26 13.15
C ARG A 46 -6.11 -19.48 13.05
N VAL A 47 -7.17 -19.99 13.65
CA VAL A 47 -8.37 -19.18 13.89
C VAL A 47 -7.99 -18.16 14.97
N PRO A 48 -8.21 -16.85 14.78
CA PRO A 48 -8.07 -15.91 15.87
C PRO A 48 -9.06 -16.34 16.95
N ASN A 49 -8.54 -16.62 18.14
CA ASN A 49 -9.34 -17.05 19.29
C ASN A 49 -10.34 -15.98 19.77
N ASP A 50 -10.31 -14.80 19.14
CA ASP A 50 -11.06 -13.61 19.50
C ASP A 50 -11.64 -12.97 18.23
N SER A 51 -12.97 -12.87 18.16
CA SER A 51 -13.70 -12.23 17.06
C SER A 51 -13.35 -10.76 16.90
N ILE A 52 -12.89 -10.10 17.98
CA ILE A 52 -12.42 -8.71 17.97
C ILE A 52 -11.19 -8.58 17.07
N VAL A 53 -10.23 -9.51 17.18
CA VAL A 53 -8.99 -9.49 16.37
C VAL A 53 -9.29 -9.79 14.89
N TYR A 54 -10.24 -10.68 14.63
CA TYR A 54 -10.67 -10.96 13.26
C TYR A 54 -11.34 -9.75 12.61
N ASN A 55 -12.24 -9.08 13.33
CA ASN A 55 -12.91 -7.87 12.85
C ASN A 55 -11.92 -6.73 12.65
N PHE A 56 -10.96 -6.57 13.57
CA PHE A 56 -9.85 -5.64 13.41
C PHE A 56 -9.12 -5.85 12.09
N PHE A 57 -8.68 -7.08 11.78
CA PHE A 57 -8.01 -7.33 10.50
C PHE A 57 -8.93 -7.06 9.31
N ASN A 58 -10.21 -7.45 9.37
CA ASN A 58 -11.15 -7.14 8.28
C ASN A 58 -11.23 -5.64 7.99
N ASN A 59 -11.38 -4.83 9.04
CA ASN A 59 -11.43 -3.37 8.93
C ASN A 59 -10.14 -2.81 8.31
N ILE A 60 -8.97 -3.34 8.68
CA ILE A 60 -7.69 -2.93 8.11
C ILE A 60 -7.62 -3.24 6.61
N PHE A 61 -8.10 -4.40 6.18
CA PHE A 61 -8.20 -4.73 4.76
C PHE A 61 -9.21 -3.84 4.03
N ASP A 62 -10.32 -3.46 4.67
CA ASP A 62 -11.29 -2.51 4.10
C ASP A 62 -10.67 -1.13 3.86
N VAL A 63 -9.91 -0.60 4.82
CA VAL A 63 -9.16 0.65 4.64
C VAL A 63 -8.09 0.50 3.55
N ALA A 64 -7.41 -0.65 3.48
CA ALA A 64 -6.43 -0.91 2.43
C ALA A 64 -7.05 -0.90 1.03
N ALA A 65 -8.26 -1.45 0.89
CA ALA A 65 -8.98 -1.52 -0.37
C ALA A 65 -9.33 -0.13 -0.94
N LEU A 66 -9.65 0.86 -0.10
CA LEU A 66 -9.99 2.22 -0.53
C LEU A 66 -8.88 2.88 -1.38
N TYR A 67 -7.62 2.52 -1.10
CA TYR A 67 -6.45 3.14 -1.72
C TYR A 67 -5.65 2.18 -2.60
N THR A 68 -6.14 0.96 -2.78
CA THR A 68 -5.54 -0.02 -3.69
C THR A 68 -6.08 0.23 -5.08
N ARG A 69 -5.19 0.68 -5.98
CA ARG A 69 -5.53 0.82 -7.39
C ARG A 69 -5.63 -0.56 -8.03
N ASP A 70 -6.53 -0.67 -9.00
CA ASP A 70 -6.74 -1.87 -9.79
C ASP A 70 -5.89 -1.83 -11.06
N PHE A 71 -4.96 -2.77 -11.15
CA PHE A 71 -4.07 -3.04 -12.26
C PHE A 71 -4.28 -4.45 -12.83
N SER A 72 -5.37 -5.15 -12.46
CA SER A 72 -5.68 -6.51 -12.94
C SER A 72 -5.73 -6.59 -14.47
N TYR A 73 -6.07 -5.50 -15.16
CA TYR A 73 -6.04 -5.37 -16.61
C TYR A 73 -4.64 -5.51 -17.25
N LEU A 74 -3.58 -5.68 -16.46
CA LEU A 74 -2.18 -5.82 -16.91
C LEU A 74 -1.58 -7.21 -16.66
N GLU A 75 -2.32 -8.19 -16.12
CA GLU A 75 -1.78 -9.52 -15.76
C GLU A 75 -1.11 -10.24 -16.95
N ASP A 76 -1.76 -10.27 -18.13
CA ASP A 76 -1.21 -10.88 -19.34
C ASP A 76 0.15 -10.28 -19.75
N ASP A 77 0.33 -8.96 -19.55
CA ASP A 77 1.56 -8.24 -19.89
C ASP A 77 2.72 -8.56 -18.92
N ILE A 78 2.39 -8.93 -17.67
CA ILE A 78 3.36 -9.32 -16.62
C ILE A 78 3.91 -10.71 -16.91
N ASP A 79 3.05 -11.67 -17.21
CA ASP A 79 3.43 -13.06 -17.49
C ASP A 79 4.40 -13.13 -18.68
N GLU A 80 4.08 -12.42 -19.76
CA GLU A 80 4.94 -12.33 -20.94
C GLU A 80 6.34 -11.77 -20.57
N LEU A 81 6.42 -10.89 -19.57
CA LEU A 81 7.63 -10.21 -19.12
C LEU A 81 8.50 -11.13 -18.25
N GLU A 82 7.86 -11.90 -17.37
CA GLU A 82 8.52 -12.90 -16.55
C GLU A 82 9.07 -14.02 -17.45
N GLU A 83 8.34 -14.42 -18.49
CA GLU A 83 8.85 -15.34 -19.52
C GLU A 83 10.06 -14.76 -20.26
N LYS A 84 9.97 -13.50 -20.70
CA LYS A 84 11.09 -12.82 -21.38
C LYS A 84 12.32 -12.71 -20.48
N ARG A 85 12.12 -12.42 -19.18
CA ARG A 85 13.18 -12.40 -18.18
C ARG A 85 13.79 -13.79 -17.99
N ALA A 86 12.98 -14.81 -17.80
CA ALA A 86 13.44 -16.20 -17.62
C ALA A 86 14.25 -16.68 -18.84
N ARG A 87 13.77 -16.35 -20.04
CA ARG A 87 14.46 -16.63 -21.30
C ARG A 87 15.81 -15.91 -21.38
N ALA A 88 15.84 -14.61 -21.10
CA ALA A 88 17.07 -13.83 -21.11
C ALA A 88 18.09 -14.31 -20.06
N ILE A 89 17.66 -14.70 -18.85
CA ILE A 89 18.53 -15.32 -17.85
C ILE A 89 19.14 -16.62 -18.40
N LYS A 90 18.30 -17.46 -19.00
CA LYS A 90 18.73 -18.74 -19.60
C LYS A 90 19.73 -18.54 -20.76
N GLU A 91 19.50 -17.54 -21.61
CA GLU A 91 20.32 -17.26 -22.78
C GLU A 91 21.64 -16.57 -22.44
N THR A 92 21.64 -15.66 -21.46
CA THR A 92 22.81 -14.83 -21.12
C THR A 92 23.61 -15.35 -19.93
N GLY A 93 23.04 -16.25 -19.12
CA GLY A 93 23.63 -16.70 -17.85
C GLY A 93 23.77 -15.60 -16.79
N ARG A 94 23.23 -14.40 -17.05
CA ARG A 94 23.30 -13.25 -16.16
C ARG A 94 21.98 -13.07 -15.42
N ASN A 95 22.07 -12.66 -14.15
CA ASN A 95 20.91 -12.12 -13.47
C ASN A 95 20.43 -10.83 -14.14
N ILE A 96 19.15 -10.79 -14.47
CA ILE A 96 18.47 -9.62 -15.01
C ILE A 96 17.96 -8.77 -13.84
N THR A 97 18.41 -7.52 -13.78
CA THR A 97 18.12 -6.55 -12.72
C THR A 97 16.88 -5.72 -13.04
N ASN A 98 16.33 -5.02 -12.03
CA ASN A 98 15.20 -4.10 -12.25
C ASN A 98 15.54 -2.97 -13.22
N GLY A 99 16.82 -2.55 -13.29
CA GLY A 99 17.29 -1.56 -14.26
C GLY A 99 17.26 -2.07 -15.71
N ASP A 100 17.65 -3.34 -15.92
CA ASP A 100 17.60 -3.97 -17.26
C ASP A 100 16.15 -4.10 -17.75
N ILE A 101 15.25 -4.48 -16.84
CA ILE A 101 13.84 -4.61 -17.19
C ILE A 101 13.25 -3.23 -17.48
N SER A 102 13.57 -2.22 -16.67
CA SER A 102 13.20 -0.83 -16.97
C SER A 102 13.68 -0.38 -18.35
N TYR A 103 14.89 -0.78 -18.76
CA TYR A 103 15.45 -0.46 -20.08
C TYR A 103 14.72 -1.17 -21.22
N TRP A 104 14.44 -2.47 -21.10
CA TRP A 104 13.65 -3.22 -22.09
C TRP A 104 12.28 -2.61 -22.35
N LEU A 105 11.69 -2.04 -21.30
CA LEU A 105 10.35 -1.52 -21.33
C LEU A 105 10.33 -0.06 -21.82
N TYR A 106 11.37 0.73 -21.55
CA TYR A 106 11.58 2.09 -22.08
C TYR A 106 11.81 2.10 -23.60
N GLY A 107 12.55 1.12 -24.14
CA GLY A 107 12.88 1.03 -25.57
C GLY A 107 11.73 0.58 -26.49
N SER A 108 10.60 0.15 -25.92
CA SER A 108 9.43 -0.28 -26.68
C SER A 108 8.26 0.67 -26.41
N LEU A 109 8.03 1.60 -27.33
CA LEU A 109 6.89 2.54 -27.34
C LEU A 109 5.51 1.88 -27.06
N PRO A 110 5.24 0.61 -27.44
CA PRO A 110 4.01 -0.09 -27.05
C PRO A 110 3.97 -0.64 -25.61
N ASN A 111 5.12 -0.85 -24.94
CA ASN A 111 5.22 -1.50 -23.62
C ASN A 111 5.41 -0.51 -22.45
N ILE A 112 5.04 0.75 -22.62
CA ILE A 112 5.06 1.74 -21.52
C ILE A 112 4.18 1.23 -20.35
N LYS A 113 3.04 0.58 -20.66
CA LYS A 113 2.16 -0.11 -19.69
C LYS A 113 2.90 -1.09 -18.77
N ARG A 114 3.89 -1.76 -19.34
CA ARG A 114 4.64 -2.89 -18.80
C ARG A 114 5.83 -2.43 -17.95
N SER A 115 6.44 -1.28 -18.29
CA SER A 115 7.41 -0.53 -17.44
C SER A 115 6.86 -0.19 -16.07
N PHE A 116 5.54 0.05 -16.00
CA PHE A 116 4.88 0.56 -14.80
C PHE A 116 4.88 -0.44 -13.64
N LEU A 117 4.74 -1.75 -13.91
CA LEU A 117 4.62 -2.81 -12.90
C LEU A 117 5.95 -3.46 -12.49
N VAL A 118 7.00 -3.47 -13.32
CA VAL A 118 8.21 -4.23 -12.95
C VAL A 118 9.09 -3.56 -11.91
N LEU A 119 9.17 -2.23 -11.93
CA LEU A 119 9.79 -1.50 -10.81
C LEU A 119 8.97 -1.70 -9.51
N SER A 120 7.71 -2.07 -9.67
CA SER A 120 6.67 -1.96 -8.66
C SER A 120 6.73 -3.00 -7.53
N LYS A 121 7.30 -4.21 -7.72
CA LYS A 121 7.40 -5.21 -6.62
C LYS A 121 8.14 -4.67 -5.38
N THR A 122 8.89 -3.55 -5.50
CA THR A 122 9.56 -2.88 -4.38
C THR A 122 9.37 -1.36 -4.29
N THR A 123 8.84 -0.68 -5.33
CA THR A 123 8.67 0.79 -5.36
C THR A 123 7.28 1.25 -5.85
N CYS A 124 6.97 2.54 -5.70
CA CYS A 124 5.79 3.15 -6.36
C CYS A 124 5.85 2.87 -7.87
N SER A 125 4.71 2.58 -8.50
CA SER A 125 4.69 2.21 -9.93
C SER A 125 5.00 3.45 -10.75
N ILE A 126 5.64 3.32 -11.91
CA ILE A 126 5.76 4.47 -12.81
C ILE A 126 4.34 4.95 -13.22
N ALA A 127 3.31 4.08 -13.16
CA ALA A 127 1.93 4.47 -13.51
C ALA A 127 1.38 5.46 -12.49
N ASP A 128 1.60 5.20 -11.19
CA ASP A 128 1.31 6.16 -10.14
C ASP A 128 2.10 7.45 -10.36
N ILE A 129 3.38 7.36 -10.75
CA ILE A 129 4.19 8.56 -11.04
C ILE A 129 3.62 9.36 -12.22
N LEU A 130 3.16 8.72 -13.30
CA LEU A 130 2.63 9.44 -14.46
C LEU A 130 1.20 9.92 -14.28
N ASP A 131 0.31 9.07 -13.79
CA ASP A 131 -1.11 9.39 -13.59
C ASP A 131 -1.25 10.52 -12.56
N PHE A 132 -0.52 10.39 -11.46
CA PHE A 132 -0.45 11.41 -10.43
C PHE A 132 0.60 12.48 -10.77
N LYS A 133 1.18 12.50 -11.98
CA LYS A 133 2.16 13.49 -12.46
C LYS A 133 3.25 13.83 -11.43
N LEU A 134 3.69 12.84 -10.65
CA LEU A 134 4.75 12.97 -9.65
C LEU A 134 6.10 13.11 -10.36
N ILE A 135 7.05 13.76 -9.70
CA ILE A 135 8.38 13.97 -10.27
C ILE A 135 9.28 12.81 -9.82
N PRO A 136 10.02 12.18 -10.76
CA PRO A 136 10.84 11.01 -10.46
C PRO A 136 12.15 11.36 -9.75
N THR A 137 12.58 12.62 -9.81
CA THR A 137 13.87 13.11 -9.29
C THR A 137 13.70 14.28 -8.33
N MET A 138 14.63 14.41 -7.37
CA MET A 138 14.58 15.51 -6.40
C MET A 138 14.99 16.85 -7.03
N HIS A 139 14.05 17.79 -7.05
CA HIS A 139 14.30 19.22 -7.22
C HIS A 139 13.69 19.98 -6.04
N PHE A 140 14.37 21.04 -5.57
CA PHE A 140 13.96 21.77 -4.37
C PHE A 140 12.54 22.36 -4.48
N SER A 141 12.19 22.88 -5.66
CA SER A 141 10.87 23.45 -5.96
C SER A 141 9.74 22.40 -5.97
N THR A 142 10.07 21.12 -6.04
CA THR A 142 9.10 20.03 -6.20
C THR A 142 9.38 18.89 -5.25
N ILE A 143 9.99 19.20 -4.09
CA ILE A 143 10.48 18.18 -3.17
C ILE A 143 9.34 17.26 -2.70
N THR A 144 8.18 17.83 -2.37
CA THR A 144 7.01 17.07 -1.93
C THR A 144 6.25 16.40 -3.08
N ASN A 145 6.43 16.83 -4.32
CA ASN A 145 5.73 16.29 -5.49
C ASN A 145 6.44 15.04 -6.04
N GLN A 146 6.69 14.05 -5.18
CA GLN A 146 7.43 12.83 -5.52
C GLN A 146 6.78 11.61 -4.88
N TYR A 147 7.09 10.43 -5.43
CA TYR A 147 6.50 9.18 -4.98
C TYR A 147 6.75 8.85 -3.50
N ILE A 148 7.89 9.26 -2.94
CA ILE A 148 8.23 9.01 -1.53
C ILE A 148 7.27 9.76 -0.61
N TYR A 149 7.02 11.04 -0.89
CA TYR A 149 6.13 11.90 -0.12
C TYR A 149 4.66 11.54 -0.35
N TYR A 150 4.28 11.16 -1.57
CA TYR A 150 2.96 10.59 -1.84
C TYR A 150 2.72 9.35 -0.97
N ARG A 151 3.66 8.39 -0.93
CA ARG A 151 3.55 7.20 -0.07
C ARG A 151 3.46 7.55 1.40
N GLN A 152 4.26 8.51 1.86
CA GLN A 152 4.23 8.97 3.25
C GLN A 152 2.84 9.50 3.61
N MET A 153 2.28 10.38 2.78
CA MET A 153 0.93 10.92 2.98
C MET A 153 -0.14 9.83 2.94
N LEU A 154 -0.09 8.98 1.91
CA LEU A 154 -1.02 7.87 1.73
C LEU A 154 -1.05 6.95 2.96
N TYR A 155 0.12 6.58 3.49
CA TYR A 155 0.22 5.70 4.64
C TYR A 155 -0.26 6.37 5.93
N ALA A 156 0.01 7.68 6.08
CA ALA A 156 -0.53 8.45 7.21
C ALA A 156 -2.07 8.47 7.17
N ILE A 157 -2.68 8.70 6.00
CA ILE A 157 -4.13 8.67 5.82
C ILE A 157 -4.71 7.29 6.14
N MET A 158 -4.16 6.23 5.54
CA MET A 158 -4.61 4.85 5.81
C MET A 158 -4.52 4.54 7.31
N ARG A 159 -3.43 4.92 7.98
CA ARG A 159 -3.28 4.69 9.42
C ARG A 159 -4.25 5.52 10.25
N ALA A 160 -4.53 6.77 9.87
CA ALA A 160 -5.50 7.62 10.54
C ALA A 160 -6.93 7.07 10.39
N LEU A 161 -7.31 6.61 9.18
CA LEU A 161 -8.60 5.95 8.93
C LEU A 161 -8.76 4.67 9.75
N ALA A 162 -7.68 3.90 9.94
CA ALA A 162 -7.70 2.74 10.80
C ALA A 162 -7.97 3.09 12.28
N HIS A 163 -7.74 4.34 12.70
CA HIS A 163 -8.04 4.86 14.04
C HIS A 163 -7.59 3.90 15.17
N ASP A 164 -8.50 3.46 16.04
CA ASP A 164 -8.26 2.51 17.13
C ASP A 164 -8.37 1.03 16.70
N GLY A 165 -8.68 0.78 15.43
CA GLY A 165 -8.81 -0.54 14.81
C GLY A 165 -10.20 -1.19 14.93
N LEU A 166 -11.01 -0.80 15.92
CA LEU A 166 -12.38 -1.31 16.08
C LEU A 166 -13.40 -0.33 15.50
N ASN A 167 -13.18 0.96 15.72
CA ASN A 167 -13.95 2.06 15.19
C ASN A 167 -13.08 2.76 14.15
N ILE A 168 -13.12 2.28 12.91
CA ILE A 168 -12.45 2.97 11.79
C ILE A 168 -13.21 4.24 11.42
N LEU A 169 -12.50 5.22 10.90
CA LEU A 169 -13.09 6.42 10.33
C LEU A 169 -13.39 6.22 8.85
N THR A 170 -14.45 6.85 8.38
CA THR A 170 -14.69 7.08 6.95
C THR A 170 -13.79 8.21 6.44
N GLN A 171 -13.68 8.33 5.10
CA GLN A 171 -12.91 9.43 4.49
C GLN A 171 -13.53 10.79 4.85
N GLU A 172 -14.86 10.86 4.92
CA GLU A 172 -15.65 12.02 5.32
C GLU A 172 -15.37 12.43 6.77
N GLU A 173 -15.37 11.47 7.71
CA GLU A 173 -15.07 11.73 9.13
C GLU A 173 -13.63 12.20 9.33
N LEU A 174 -12.67 11.62 8.62
CA LEU A 174 -11.27 12.06 8.68
C LEU A 174 -11.11 13.49 8.13
N ALA A 175 -11.78 13.81 7.02
CA ALA A 175 -11.79 15.14 6.44
C ALA A 175 -12.34 16.18 7.42
N GLU A 176 -13.46 15.88 8.09
CA GLU A 176 -14.07 16.75 9.10
C GLU A 176 -13.14 16.99 10.29
N LYS A 177 -12.57 15.91 10.86
CA LYS A 177 -11.65 15.97 12.01
C LYS A 177 -10.41 16.80 11.73
N THR A 178 -9.80 16.57 10.56
CA THR A 178 -8.55 17.24 10.17
C THR A 178 -8.78 18.64 9.59
N LYS A 179 -10.03 18.99 9.23
CA LYS A 179 -10.38 20.18 8.44
C LYS A 179 -9.61 20.25 7.13
N ILE A 180 -9.38 19.08 6.51
CA ILE A 180 -8.80 18.94 5.18
C ILE A 180 -9.95 18.66 4.21
N ASP A 181 -9.89 19.23 3.01
CA ASP A 181 -10.89 18.94 1.98
C ASP A 181 -10.96 17.43 1.71
N LEU A 182 -12.18 16.89 1.64
CA LEU A 182 -12.43 15.48 1.35
C LEU A 182 -11.75 15.04 0.05
N GLU A 183 -11.66 15.91 -0.94
CA GLU A 183 -11.00 15.63 -2.20
C GLU A 183 -9.52 15.31 -2.00
N TYR A 184 -8.84 16.00 -1.07
CA TYR A 184 -7.45 15.71 -0.73
C TYR A 184 -7.29 14.40 0.06
N ILE A 185 -8.31 13.97 0.81
CA ILE A 185 -8.30 12.66 1.49
C ILE A 185 -8.52 11.52 0.49
N LYS A 186 -9.35 11.73 -0.54
CA LYS A 186 -9.61 10.78 -1.63
C LYS A 186 -8.43 10.72 -2.62
N HIS A 187 -7.79 11.85 -2.88
CA HIS A 187 -6.72 12.04 -3.84
C HIS A 187 -5.47 12.68 -3.21
N PRO A 188 -4.75 11.93 -2.34
CA PRO A 188 -3.65 12.47 -1.55
C PRO A 188 -2.41 12.90 -2.35
N GLU A 189 -2.30 12.49 -3.61
CA GLU A 189 -1.32 13.02 -4.56
C GLU A 189 -1.45 14.53 -4.76
N ASN A 190 -2.65 15.09 -4.60
CA ASN A 190 -2.87 16.51 -4.79
C ASN A 190 -2.28 17.35 -3.64
N LEU A 191 -2.18 16.78 -2.42
CA LEU A 191 -1.47 17.40 -1.30
C LEU A 191 0.02 17.56 -1.57
N CYS A 192 0.60 16.72 -2.44
CA CYS A 192 2.03 16.69 -2.71
C CYS A 192 2.50 17.84 -3.61
N ARG A 193 1.57 18.55 -4.28
CA ARG A 193 1.86 19.63 -5.24
C ARG A 193 2.41 20.89 -4.61
N ASN A 194 2.02 21.16 -3.37
CA ASN A 194 2.41 22.34 -2.62
C ASN A 194 3.06 21.90 -1.32
N LYS A 195 4.30 22.35 -1.10
CA LYS A 195 5.11 21.97 0.06
C LYS A 195 4.46 22.33 1.39
N ASP A 196 3.93 23.54 1.50
CA ASP A 196 3.38 24.04 2.76
C ASP A 196 2.06 23.33 3.07
N LEU A 197 1.21 23.16 2.06
CA LEU A 197 -0.02 22.37 2.17
C LEU A 197 0.27 20.92 2.56
N PHE A 198 1.31 20.31 1.97
CA PHE A 198 1.74 18.95 2.29
C PHE A 198 2.08 18.81 3.77
N PHE A 199 2.98 19.66 4.29
CA PHE A 199 3.43 19.55 5.68
C PHE A 199 2.33 19.89 6.68
N GLU A 200 1.51 20.91 6.39
CA GLU A 200 0.35 21.25 7.22
C GLU A 200 -0.63 20.08 7.31
N SER A 201 -0.98 19.50 6.16
CA SER A 201 -1.92 18.38 6.07
C SER A 201 -1.36 17.12 6.72
N LEU A 202 -0.06 16.83 6.52
CA LEU A 202 0.59 15.67 7.12
C LEU A 202 0.57 15.76 8.64
N ASN A 203 0.83 16.94 9.20
CA ASN A 203 0.76 17.16 10.65
C ASN A 203 -0.65 16.95 11.20
N LYS A 204 -1.67 17.49 10.53
CA LYS A 204 -3.08 17.31 10.88
C LYS A 204 -3.51 15.84 10.84
N ILE A 205 -3.15 15.13 9.77
CA ILE A 205 -3.48 13.70 9.61
C ILE A 205 -2.75 12.86 10.66
N THR A 206 -1.46 13.14 10.90
CA THR A 206 -0.67 12.39 11.89
C THR A 206 -1.19 12.59 13.31
N ALA A 207 -1.74 13.76 13.63
CA ALA A 207 -2.36 14.02 14.93
C ALA A 207 -3.61 13.16 15.19
N GLU A 208 -4.30 12.70 14.15
CA GLU A 208 -5.45 11.78 14.26
C GLU A 208 -5.04 10.30 14.36
N ILE A 209 -3.75 9.98 14.25
CA ILE A 209 -3.27 8.60 14.44
C ILE A 209 -3.25 8.29 15.94
N VAL A 210 -4.20 7.45 16.37
CA VAL A 210 -4.32 6.99 17.76
C VAL A 210 -3.80 5.56 17.94
N PRO A 211 -3.35 5.19 19.15
CA PRO A 211 -3.02 3.80 19.46
C PRO A 211 -4.22 2.87 19.25
N TYR A 212 -3.93 1.62 18.86
CA TYR A 212 -4.97 0.60 18.75
C TYR A 212 -5.61 0.28 20.10
N ASP A 213 -6.88 -0.14 20.07
CA ASP A 213 -7.65 -0.48 21.26
C ASP A 213 -6.96 -1.57 22.09
N GLN A 214 -6.87 -1.34 23.41
CA GLN A 214 -6.21 -2.26 24.35
C GLN A 214 -6.81 -3.66 24.35
N ARG A 215 -8.07 -3.84 23.96
CA ARG A 215 -8.71 -5.16 23.81
C ARG A 215 -8.06 -5.97 22.70
N ILE A 216 -7.68 -5.31 21.61
CA ILE A 216 -6.93 -5.95 20.51
C ILE A 216 -5.53 -6.31 21.01
N ILE A 217 -4.84 -5.40 21.71
CA ILE A 217 -3.46 -5.59 22.19
C ILE A 217 -3.38 -6.69 23.26
N SER A 218 -4.32 -6.72 24.21
CA SER A 218 -4.34 -7.68 25.32
C SER A 218 -4.63 -9.12 24.89
N SER A 219 -5.22 -9.33 23.71
CA SER A 219 -5.35 -10.66 23.10
C SER A 219 -4.00 -11.36 22.88
N LYS A 220 -2.91 -10.59 22.73
CA LYS A 220 -1.51 -11.07 22.66
C LYS A 220 -1.06 -11.74 23.96
N ARG A 221 -1.59 -11.29 25.11
CA ARG A 221 -1.14 -11.69 26.46
C ARG A 221 -1.91 -12.85 27.09
N ARG A 222 -3.04 -13.28 26.52
CA ARG A 222 -3.78 -14.46 27.02
C ARG A 222 -3.10 -15.81 26.71
N ARG A 223 -1.85 -15.79 26.26
CA ARG A 223 -0.96 -16.95 26.20
C ARG A 223 0.30 -16.64 27.02
N GLY A 224 0.16 -16.73 28.34
CA GLY A 224 1.21 -17.04 29.29
C GLY A 224 0.79 -18.32 30.00
#